data_AF-A0A3M1NNL5-F1
#
_entry.id   AF-A0A3M1NNL5-F1
#
_cell.length_a   1.000
_cell.length_b   1.000
_cell.length_c   1.000
_cell.angle_alpha   90.00
_cell.angle_beta   90.00
_cell.angle_gamma   90.00
#
_symmetry.space_group_name_H-M   'P 1'
#
loop_
_entity.id
_entity.type
_entity.pdbx_description
1 polymer ?
#
loop_
_entity_poly.entity_id
_entity_poly.type
_entity_poly.pdbx_seq_one_letter_code
_entity_poly.pdbx_strand_id
1 'polypeptide(L)'
;MSECDKLRDRLSDYVDGELSAGLKEELEIHLQVCTDCQETLHRYRAVCYSLKTLPSITTSPDFERQLHLRIQRMSQQNSWYPRDWKIPAAAFVALFVIVVGSLYYFNFFEPGIGMPQSQKSNVTPLLTPSQVSTENETPMETVASEEKAASETDALT
;
A
#
# COMPACT_ATOMS: atom_id res chain seq x y z
N MET A 1 30.16 30.28 -0.87
CA MET A 1 30.59 29.59 0.36
C MET A 1 31.96 28.99 0.14
N SER A 2 32.80 29.03 1.16
CA SER A 2 34.09 28.34 1.18
C SER A 2 33.90 26.83 1.40
N GLU A 3 34.95 26.05 1.17
CA GLU A 3 34.97 24.61 1.47
C GLU A 3 34.87 24.35 2.98
N CYS A 4 35.51 25.21 3.79
CA CYS A 4 35.41 25.21 5.24
C CYS A 4 33.96 25.31 5.73
N ASP A 5 33.13 26.16 5.12
CA ASP A 5 31.72 26.32 5.55
C ASP A 5 30.95 24.99 5.41
N LYS A 6 31.08 24.34 4.25
CA LYS A 6 30.42 23.05 3.96
C LYS A 6 30.85 21.94 4.91
N LEU A 7 32.14 21.91 5.25
CA LEU A 7 32.71 20.89 6.11
C LEU A 7 32.44 21.17 7.60
N ARG A 8 32.31 22.43 8.00
CA ARG A 8 31.90 22.82 9.36
C ARG A 8 30.48 22.38 9.69
N ASP A 9 29.55 22.49 8.75
CA ASP A 9 28.18 21.99 8.90
C ASP A 9 28.13 20.46 9.12
N ARG A 10 29.17 19.73 8.68
CA ARG A 10 29.30 18.26 8.80
C ARG A 10 30.11 17.80 10.03
N LEU A 11 30.58 18.72 10.86
CA LEU A 11 31.34 18.37 12.07
C LEU A 11 30.48 17.69 13.16
N SER A 12 29.16 17.96 13.22
CA SER A 12 28.27 17.21 14.13
C SER A 12 28.15 15.76 13.67
N ASP A 13 27.72 15.55 12.42
CA ASP A 13 27.61 14.23 11.77
C ASP A 13 28.91 13.39 11.96
N TYR A 14 30.09 14.02 11.93
CA TYR A 14 31.37 13.36 12.19
C TYR A 14 31.57 12.93 13.65
N VAL A 15 31.15 13.75 14.62
CA VAL A 15 31.26 13.47 16.06
C VAL A 15 30.22 12.42 16.49
N ASP A 16 29.03 12.45 15.88
CA ASP A 16 27.95 11.51 16.10
C ASP A 16 28.15 10.17 15.35
N GLY A 17 28.98 10.17 14.30
CA GLY A 17 29.38 8.98 13.54
C GLY A 17 28.49 8.64 12.35
N GLU A 18 27.68 9.59 11.89
CA GLU A 18 26.67 9.42 10.83
C GLU A 18 27.20 9.70 9.42
N LEU A 19 28.45 10.16 9.27
CA LEU A 19 29.07 10.40 7.97
C LEU A 19 29.38 9.13 7.18
N SER A 20 29.16 9.21 5.86
CA SER A 20 29.62 8.20 4.91
C SER A 20 31.15 8.15 4.83
N ALA A 21 31.71 6.98 4.50
CA ALA A 21 33.16 6.77 4.51
C ALA A 21 33.93 7.77 3.62
N GLY A 22 33.43 8.09 2.43
CA GLY A 22 34.09 9.04 1.52
C GLY A 22 34.08 10.48 2.04
N LEU A 23 32.95 10.96 2.60
CA LEU A 23 32.88 12.32 3.14
C LEU A 23 33.65 12.45 4.47
N LYS A 24 33.76 11.34 5.21
CA LYS A 24 34.64 11.24 6.38
C LYS A 24 36.11 11.39 5.99
N GLU A 25 36.56 10.73 4.94
CA GLU A 25 37.94 10.85 4.44
C GLU A 25 38.26 12.27 3.94
N GLU A 26 37.36 12.88 3.16
CA GLU A 26 37.45 14.29 2.72
C GLU A 26 37.60 15.24 3.93
N LEU A 27 36.75 15.07 4.95
CA LEU A 27 36.79 15.86 6.17
C LEU A 27 38.07 15.61 7.00
N GLU A 28 38.56 14.37 7.09
CA GLU A 28 39.80 14.04 7.80
C GLU A 28 41.05 14.61 7.08
N ILE A 29 41.05 14.67 5.75
CA ILE A 29 42.10 15.37 4.97
C ILE A 29 42.03 16.88 5.26
N HIS A 30 40.85 17.49 5.20
CA HIS A 30 40.67 18.91 5.50
C HIS A 30 41.11 19.28 6.92
N LEU A 31 40.78 18.43 7.90
CA LEU A 31 41.18 18.59 9.30
C LEU A 31 42.70 18.49 9.52
N GLN A 32 43.49 17.92 8.60
CA GLN A 32 44.95 17.97 8.70
C GLN A 32 45.53 19.35 8.34
N VAL A 33 44.78 20.18 7.60
CA VAL A 33 45.27 21.44 7.03
C VAL A 33 44.60 22.67 7.67
N CYS A 34 43.33 22.57 8.09
CA CYS A 34 42.57 23.70 8.62
C CYS A 34 42.48 23.70 10.16
N THR A 35 43.19 24.64 10.82
CA THR A 35 43.14 24.86 12.27
C THR A 35 41.76 25.25 12.79
N ASP A 36 41.02 26.06 12.06
CA ASP A 36 39.72 26.60 12.50
C ASP A 36 38.66 25.49 12.58
N CYS A 37 38.73 24.53 11.65
CA CYS A 37 37.89 23.33 11.66
C CYS A 37 38.33 22.36 12.76
N GLN A 38 39.63 22.20 13.04
CA GLN A 38 40.11 21.45 14.21
C GLN A 38 39.59 22.05 15.53
N GLU A 39 39.66 23.37 15.71
CA GLU A 39 39.18 24.03 16.92
C GLU A 39 37.67 23.86 17.07
N THR A 40 36.91 24.06 15.98
CA THR A 40 35.46 23.85 15.97
C THR A 40 35.09 22.42 16.37
N LEU A 41 35.79 21.42 15.82
CA LEU A 41 35.65 20.00 16.17
C LEU A 41 36.03 19.69 17.63
N HIS A 42 37.06 20.34 18.16
CA HIS A 42 37.41 20.23 19.58
C HIS A 42 36.30 20.77 20.48
N ARG A 43 35.66 21.89 20.10
CA ARG A 43 34.52 22.47 20.83
C ARG A 43 33.31 21.54 20.84
N TYR A 44 32.95 20.91 19.71
CA TYR A 44 31.92 19.87 19.67
C TYR A 44 32.24 18.70 20.62
N ARG A 45 33.46 18.14 20.53
CA ARG A 45 33.90 17.04 21.41
C ARG A 45 33.89 17.42 22.90
N ALA A 46 34.24 18.66 23.25
CA ALA A 46 34.20 19.15 24.62
C ALA A 46 32.76 19.20 25.18
N VAL A 47 31.77 19.58 24.37
CA VAL A 47 30.35 19.52 24.76
C VAL A 47 29.91 18.07 24.97
N CYS A 48 30.19 17.17 24.00
CA CYS A 48 29.86 15.75 24.12
C CYS A 48 30.54 15.08 25.32
N TYR A 49 31.79 15.46 25.65
CA TYR A 49 32.49 14.98 26.84
C TYR A 49 31.81 15.49 28.12
N SER A 50 31.49 16.78 28.19
CA SER A 50 30.78 17.39 29.33
C SER A 50 29.46 16.67 29.60
N LEU A 51 28.67 16.40 28.55
CA LEU A 51 27.43 15.63 28.63
C LEU A 51 27.65 14.19 29.12
N LYS A 52 28.73 13.52 28.70
CA LYS A 52 29.10 12.16 29.17
C LYS A 52 29.63 12.13 30.61
N THR A 53 30.14 13.25 31.14
CA THR A 53 30.59 13.36 32.54
C THR A 53 29.47 13.66 33.54
N LEU A 54 28.23 13.89 33.09
CA LEU A 54 27.11 14.03 34.01
C LEU A 54 26.92 12.72 34.82
N PRO A 55 26.58 12.83 36.13
CA PRO A 55 26.36 11.66 36.96
C PRO A 55 25.19 10.85 36.40
N SER A 56 25.38 9.53 36.25
CA SER A 56 24.30 8.64 35.86
C SER A 56 23.24 8.62 36.96
N ILE A 57 22.00 8.99 36.58
CA ILE A 57 20.87 8.96 37.50
C ILE A 57 20.49 7.49 37.70
N THR A 58 20.90 6.92 38.83
CA THR A 58 20.40 5.61 39.27
C THR A 58 18.91 5.71 39.52
N THR A 59 18.13 4.97 38.74
CA THR A 59 16.67 4.92 38.88
C THR A 59 16.28 4.16 40.15
N SER A 60 15.15 4.54 40.76
CA SER A 60 14.57 3.78 41.86
C SER A 60 14.21 2.35 41.40
N PRO A 61 14.35 1.31 42.24
CA PRO A 61 14.04 -0.08 41.84
C PRO A 61 12.59 -0.27 41.35
N ASP A 62 11.64 0.58 41.75
CA ASP A 62 10.26 0.55 41.24
C ASP A 62 10.05 1.31 39.93
N PHE A 63 11.01 2.12 39.48
CA PHE A 63 10.88 2.95 38.27
C PHE A 63 10.66 2.10 37.02
N GLU A 64 11.43 1.02 36.86
CA GLU A 64 11.30 0.12 35.71
C GLU A 64 9.92 -0.54 35.65
N ARG A 65 9.39 -0.98 36.80
CA ARG A 65 8.04 -1.54 36.92
C ARG A 65 6.97 -0.51 36.55
N GLN A 66 7.08 0.72 37.08
CA GLN A 66 6.13 1.80 36.77
C GLN A 66 6.20 2.22 35.29
N LEU A 67 7.40 2.25 34.71
CA LEU A 67 7.63 2.55 33.30
C LEU A 67 6.97 1.50 32.40
N HIS A 68 7.21 0.21 32.64
CA HIS A 68 6.59 -0.89 31.90
C HIS A 68 5.05 -0.85 31.98
N LEU A 69 4.49 -0.62 33.18
CA LEU A 69 3.04 -0.48 33.36
C LEU A 69 2.46 0.73 32.60
N ARG A 70 3.19 1.85 32.53
CA ARG A 70 2.77 3.03 31.75
C ARG A 70 2.85 2.76 30.24
N ILE A 71 3.92 2.16 29.75
CA ILE A 71 4.08 1.81 28.32
C ILE A 71 2.98 0.82 27.88
N GLN A 72 2.72 -0.23 28.66
CA GLN A 72 1.65 -1.19 28.36
C GLN A 72 0.26 -0.55 28.37
N ARG A 73 0.00 0.38 29.31
CA ARG A 73 -1.28 1.12 29.32
C ARG A 73 -1.44 1.97 28.06
N MET A 74 -0.38 2.70 27.64
CA MET A 74 -0.42 3.52 26.44
C MET A 74 -0.60 2.69 25.16
N SER A 75 0.04 1.52 25.04
CA SER A 75 -0.12 0.65 23.88
C SER A 75 -1.51 0.00 23.82
N GLN A 76 -2.10 -0.35 24.97
CA GLN A 76 -3.48 -0.87 25.02
C GLN A 76 -4.54 0.23 24.77
N GLN A 77 -4.30 1.46 25.22
CA GLN A 77 -5.24 2.57 25.10
C GLN A 77 -5.34 3.14 23.66
N ASN A 78 -4.37 2.82 22.78
CA ASN A 78 -4.37 3.24 21.37
C ASN A 78 -5.12 2.26 20.43
N SER A 79 -5.82 1.25 20.95
CA SER A 79 -6.61 0.33 20.13
C SER A 79 -7.98 0.95 19.80
N TRP A 80 -8.06 1.78 18.75
CA TRP A 80 -9.35 2.23 18.18
C TRP A 80 -10.23 1.02 17.84
N TYR A 81 -9.63 -0.05 17.28
CA TYR A 81 -10.34 -1.29 17.02
C TYR A 81 -10.62 -2.07 18.31
N PRO A 82 -11.89 -2.36 18.65
CA PRO A 82 -12.21 -3.32 19.70
C PRO A 82 -11.78 -4.72 19.24
N ARG A 83 -11.12 -5.46 20.13
CA ARG A 83 -10.56 -6.80 19.89
C ARG A 83 -11.60 -7.84 19.45
N ASP A 84 -12.88 -7.55 19.69
CA ASP A 84 -14.03 -8.39 19.39
C ASP A 84 -14.56 -8.25 17.94
N TRP A 85 -13.99 -7.35 17.12
CA TRP A 85 -14.34 -7.23 15.69
C TRP A 85 -14.00 -8.49 14.85
N LYS A 86 -13.32 -9.48 15.43
CA LYS A 86 -13.12 -10.79 14.76
C LYS A 86 -14.42 -11.58 14.57
N ILE A 87 -15.48 -11.26 15.30
CA ILE A 87 -16.79 -11.92 15.22
C ILE A 87 -17.57 -11.52 13.94
N PRO A 88 -17.79 -10.24 13.60
CA PRO A 88 -18.48 -9.86 12.36
C PRO A 88 -17.74 -10.30 11.09
N ALA A 89 -16.40 -10.24 11.06
CA ALA A 89 -15.63 -10.56 9.86
C ALA A 89 -15.86 -12.00 9.34
N ALA A 90 -15.93 -12.99 10.23
CA ALA A 90 -16.20 -14.38 9.86
C ALA A 90 -17.64 -14.57 9.32
N ALA A 91 -18.62 -13.86 9.89
CA ALA A 91 -20.00 -13.89 9.43
C ALA A 91 -20.16 -13.30 8.02
N PHE A 92 -19.48 -12.19 7.71
CA PHE A 92 -19.48 -11.60 6.37
C PHE A 92 -18.82 -12.52 5.32
N VAL A 93 -17.70 -13.17 5.65
CA VAL A 93 -17.05 -14.13 4.74
C VAL A 93 -17.96 -15.33 4.48
N ALA A 94 -18.55 -15.92 5.52
CA ALA A 94 -19.49 -17.03 5.37
C ALA A 94 -20.72 -16.65 4.52
N LEU A 95 -21.32 -15.49 4.78
CA LEU A 95 -22.46 -14.99 4.01
C LEU A 95 -22.08 -14.72 2.55
N PHE A 96 -20.91 -14.13 2.28
CA PHE A 96 -20.44 -13.89 0.91
C PHE A 96 -20.21 -15.22 0.16
N VAL A 97 -19.60 -16.22 0.79
CA VAL A 97 -19.42 -17.57 0.21
C VAL A 97 -20.77 -18.25 -0.05
N ILE A 98 -21.74 -18.12 0.84
CA ILE A 98 -23.09 -18.66 0.65
C ILE A 98 -23.82 -17.97 -0.52
N VAL A 99 -23.75 -16.63 -0.60
CA VAL A 99 -24.41 -15.86 -1.67
C VAL A 99 -23.76 -16.14 -3.02
N VAL A 100 -22.42 -16.06 -3.12
CA VAL A 100 -21.69 -16.34 -4.37
C VAL A 100 -21.83 -17.80 -4.78
N GLY A 101 -21.76 -18.74 -3.83
CA GLY A 101 -22.00 -20.15 -4.08
C GLY A 101 -23.42 -20.41 -4.58
N SER A 102 -24.44 -19.83 -3.94
CA SER A 102 -25.84 -19.94 -4.37
C SER A 102 -26.05 -19.36 -5.78
N LEU A 103 -25.49 -18.20 -6.08
CA LEU A 103 -25.54 -17.62 -7.42
C LEU A 103 -24.82 -18.51 -8.44
N TYR A 104 -23.66 -19.08 -8.11
CA TYR A 104 -22.96 -20.02 -8.98
C TYR A 104 -23.79 -21.28 -9.23
N TYR A 105 -24.39 -21.87 -8.20
CA TYR A 105 -25.31 -23.01 -8.37
C TYR A 105 -26.52 -22.66 -9.24
N PHE A 106 -27.17 -21.50 -9.05
CA PHE A 106 -28.32 -21.11 -9.88
C PHE A 106 -27.95 -20.78 -11.35
N ASN A 107 -26.73 -20.28 -11.61
CA ASN A 107 -26.28 -20.01 -12.98
C ASN A 107 -25.68 -21.25 -13.68
N PHE A 108 -25.11 -22.19 -12.92
CA PHE A 108 -24.48 -23.41 -13.46
C PHE A 108 -25.44 -24.60 -13.55
N PHE A 109 -26.43 -24.66 -12.67
CA PHE A 109 -27.49 -25.66 -12.68
C PHE A 109 -28.76 -25.02 -13.25
N GLU A 110 -28.83 -24.87 -14.57
CA GLU A 110 -30.13 -24.74 -15.24
C GLU A 110 -30.98 -25.97 -14.87
N PRO A 111 -32.09 -25.81 -14.11
CA PRO A 111 -33.09 -26.85 -14.15
C PRO A 111 -33.70 -26.76 -15.55
N GLY A 112 -33.49 -27.81 -16.35
CA GLY A 112 -34.27 -28.04 -17.56
C GLY A 112 -35.74 -28.28 -17.20
N ILE A 113 -36.46 -27.22 -16.82
CA ILE A 113 -37.92 -27.23 -16.62
C ILE A 113 -38.54 -27.25 -18.00
N GLY A 114 -38.45 -28.40 -18.66
CA GLY A 114 -39.16 -28.68 -19.89
C GLY A 114 -40.65 -28.54 -19.61
N MET A 115 -41.25 -27.42 -20.04
CA MET A 115 -42.69 -27.28 -19.99
C MET A 115 -43.31 -28.38 -20.86
N PRO A 116 -44.22 -29.22 -20.34
CA PRO A 116 -44.94 -30.15 -21.20
C PRO A 116 -45.82 -29.34 -22.15
N GLN A 117 -45.45 -29.31 -23.43
CA GLN A 117 -46.21 -28.57 -24.44
C GLN A 117 -47.61 -29.18 -24.57
N SER A 118 -48.63 -28.37 -24.33
CA SER A 118 -50.03 -28.77 -24.38
C SER A 118 -50.38 -29.44 -25.72
N GLN A 119 -50.82 -30.70 -25.66
CA GLN A 119 -51.27 -31.48 -26.79
C GLN A 119 -52.56 -30.86 -27.38
N LYS A 120 -52.41 -30.03 -28.42
CA LYS A 120 -53.54 -29.58 -29.23
C LYS A 120 -54.08 -30.76 -30.06
N SER A 121 -55.26 -31.25 -29.68
CA SER A 121 -55.98 -32.29 -30.42
C SER A 121 -56.58 -31.73 -31.71
N ASN A 122 -55.74 -31.56 -32.74
CA ASN A 122 -56.20 -31.22 -34.08
C ASN A 122 -56.64 -32.50 -34.81
N VAL A 123 -57.93 -32.82 -34.73
CA VAL A 123 -58.57 -33.76 -35.67
C VAL A 123 -58.85 -33.01 -36.96
N THR A 124 -58.01 -33.20 -37.98
CA THR A 124 -58.32 -32.77 -39.35
C THR A 124 -58.71 -34.00 -40.15
N PRO A 125 -59.98 -34.13 -40.62
CA PRO A 125 -60.31 -35.12 -41.62
C PRO A 125 -59.70 -34.71 -42.97
N LEU A 126 -58.92 -35.63 -43.56
CA LEU A 126 -58.69 -35.85 -44.99
C LEU A 126 -58.60 -34.61 -45.92
N LEU A 127 -57.40 -34.32 -46.46
CA LEU A 127 -57.12 -34.05 -47.90
C LEU A 127 -55.71 -33.47 -48.14
N THR A 128 -54.87 -34.23 -48.87
CA THR A 128 -54.02 -33.81 -50.02
C THR A 128 -52.92 -32.72 -49.85
N PRO A 129 -51.76 -32.77 -50.57
CA PRO A 129 -50.49 -32.33 -49.98
C PRO A 129 -49.81 -31.08 -50.60
N SER A 130 -48.71 -30.67 -49.94
CA SER A 130 -47.41 -30.27 -50.53
C SER A 130 -47.04 -28.77 -50.56
N GLN A 131 -45.72 -28.55 -50.76
CA GLN A 131 -44.91 -27.32 -50.85
C GLN A 131 -44.59 -26.66 -49.49
N VAL A 132 -43.35 -26.56 -48.97
CA VAL A 132 -41.96 -26.39 -49.50
C VAL A 132 -41.62 -24.95 -49.91
N SER A 133 -40.41 -24.53 -49.48
CA SER A 133 -39.64 -23.29 -49.72
C SER A 133 -39.48 -22.45 -48.43
N THR A 134 -38.35 -22.44 -47.69
CA THR A 134 -36.94 -22.04 -47.96
C THR A 134 -36.63 -20.58 -47.61
N GLU A 135 -35.33 -20.31 -47.44
CA GLU A 135 -34.66 -19.00 -47.26
C GLU A 135 -34.67 -18.46 -45.81
N ASN A 136 -33.56 -18.32 -45.04
CA ASN A 136 -32.09 -18.15 -45.19
C ASN A 136 -31.67 -16.78 -44.60
N GLU A 137 -30.37 -16.51 -44.57
CA GLU A 137 -29.70 -15.20 -44.35
C GLU A 137 -29.17 -14.95 -42.91
N THR A 138 -27.87 -15.17 -42.79
CA THR A 138 -26.94 -14.73 -41.74
C THR A 138 -26.79 -13.19 -41.72
N PRO A 139 -26.12 -12.60 -40.70
CA PRO A 139 -24.97 -11.76 -41.05
C PRO A 139 -23.73 -11.95 -40.17
N MET A 140 -22.65 -11.30 -40.60
CA MET A 140 -21.24 -11.60 -40.31
C MET A 140 -20.47 -10.29 -40.06
N GLU A 141 -19.38 -10.36 -39.28
CA GLU A 141 -18.27 -9.36 -39.23
C GLU A 141 -18.57 -7.92 -38.71
N THR A 142 -17.63 -7.04 -38.32
CA THR A 142 -16.31 -7.04 -37.66
C THR A 142 -15.94 -5.57 -37.31
N VAL A 143 -15.18 -5.38 -36.21
CA VAL A 143 -13.95 -4.55 -36.04
C VAL A 143 -13.88 -3.06 -36.50
N ALA A 144 -13.39 -2.16 -35.63
CA ALA A 144 -12.23 -1.26 -35.87
C ALA A 144 -12.03 -0.17 -34.76
N SER A 145 -10.79 0.31 -34.64
CA SER A 145 -10.32 1.49 -33.87
C SER A 145 -10.75 2.82 -34.55
N GLU A 146 -10.44 4.07 -34.12
CA GLU A 146 -9.16 4.67 -33.69
C GLU A 146 -9.32 6.17 -33.22
N GLU A 147 -8.20 6.90 -33.03
CA GLU A 147 -8.03 8.39 -33.18
C GLU A 147 -7.92 9.37 -31.96
N LYS A 148 -6.67 9.59 -31.48
CA LYS A 148 -5.78 10.82 -31.57
C LYS A 148 -6.28 12.29 -31.43
N ALA A 149 -5.57 13.11 -30.60
CA ALA A 149 -5.24 14.58 -30.73
C ALA A 149 -4.35 15.03 -29.50
N ALA A 150 -3.28 15.84 -29.54
CA ALA A 150 -3.03 17.27 -29.93
C ALA A 150 -3.65 18.32 -28.94
N SER A 151 -3.05 19.46 -28.53
CA SER A 151 -1.72 20.14 -28.74
C SER A 151 -1.42 21.15 -27.57
N GLU A 152 -0.18 21.38 -27.12
CA GLU A 152 0.75 22.55 -27.36
C GLU A 152 0.17 23.98 -27.18
N THR A 153 0.76 24.82 -26.27
CA THR A 153 0.91 26.31 -26.37
C THR A 153 1.67 26.98 -25.17
N ASP A 154 2.66 27.81 -25.52
CA ASP A 154 3.15 29.12 -24.98
C ASP A 154 3.14 29.59 -23.49
N ALA A 155 4.36 29.89 -23.01
CA ALA A 155 4.92 31.20 -22.57
C ALA A 155 4.18 32.26 -21.68
N LEU A 156 5.02 32.94 -20.87
CA LEU A 156 4.96 34.33 -20.38
C LEU A 156 4.25 34.64 -19.03
N THR A 157 4.99 34.60 -17.91
CA THR A 157 5.36 35.80 -17.10
C THR A 157 6.39 35.46 -16.03
#